data_AF-A0A965FMN8-F1
#
_entry.id   AF-A0A965FMN8-F1
#
_cell.length_a   1.000
_cell.length_b   1.000
_cell.length_c   1.000
_cell.angle_alpha   90.00
_cell.angle_beta   90.00
_cell.angle_gamma   90.00
#
_symmetry.space_group_name_H-M   'P 1'
#
loop_
_entity.id
_entity.type
_entity.pdbx_description
1 polymer ?
#
loop_
_entity_poly.entity_id
_entity_poly.type
_entity_poly.pdbx_seq_one_letter_code
_entity_poly.pdbx_strand_id
1 'polypeptide(L)'
;MATPLSAPPGVADLKNFRALESWHQAVQSMLKLTGSRTLDVGSIAAGTTGSFTVTVTGARADAGQTVQVGLPSTVDTGLVPWGTVTADDVVTVYLYNRTGSPIDPVSATYYVRVMP
;
A
#
# COMPACT_ATOMS: atom_id res chain seq x y z
N MET A 1 -12.05 0.18 -6.08
CA MET A 1 -12.51 1.33 -6.89
C MET A 1 -12.47 2.55 -6.00
N ALA A 2 -11.81 3.63 -6.40
CA ALA A 2 -11.86 4.89 -5.66
C ALA A 2 -13.28 5.46 -5.76
N THR A 3 -13.93 5.73 -4.63
CA THR A 3 -15.22 6.41 -4.59
C THR A 3 -15.02 7.82 -5.15
N PRO A 4 -15.73 8.24 -6.22
CA PRO A 4 -15.58 9.59 -6.73
C PRO A 4 -15.95 10.60 -5.62
N LEU A 5 -15.08 11.58 -5.41
CA LEU A 5 -15.35 12.65 -4.46
C LEU A 5 -16.59 13.41 -4.93
N SER A 6 -17.60 13.55 -4.07
CA SER A 6 -18.67 14.52 -4.32
C SER A 6 -18.09 15.94 -4.35
N ALA A 7 -18.77 16.84 -5.06
CA ALA A 7 -18.36 18.25 -5.13
C ALA A 7 -18.16 18.81 -3.70
N PRO A 8 -17.22 19.77 -3.51
CA PRO A 8 -17.00 20.38 -2.22
C PRO A 8 -18.33 20.90 -1.63
N PRO A 9 -18.63 20.62 -0.35
CA PRO A 9 -19.87 21.05 0.27
C PRO A 9 -19.98 22.58 0.24
N GLY A 10 -21.14 23.07 -0.18
CA GLY A 10 -21.42 24.51 -0.27
C GLY A 10 -21.93 25.08 1.05
N VAL A 11 -22.17 26.39 1.07
CA VAL A 11 -22.73 27.09 2.25
C VAL A 11 -24.07 26.54 2.73
N ALA A 12 -24.84 25.91 1.85
CA ALA A 12 -26.10 25.24 2.19
C ALA A 12 -25.88 23.90 2.91
N ASP A 13 -24.79 23.19 2.61
CA ASP A 13 -24.45 21.87 3.17
C ASP A 13 -23.84 21.97 4.57
N LEU A 14 -23.33 23.15 4.95
CA LEU A 14 -22.86 23.43 6.32
C LEU A 14 -23.94 23.18 7.38
N LYS A 15 -25.22 23.31 7.01
CA LYS A 15 -26.36 23.02 7.89
C LYS A 15 -26.69 21.52 7.98
N ASN A 16 -26.16 20.71 7.06
CA ASN A 16 -26.32 19.26 7.03
C ASN A 16 -25.02 18.56 7.45
N PHE A 17 -24.84 18.43 8.76
CA PHE A 17 -23.61 17.87 9.35
C PHE A 17 -23.23 16.48 8.79
N ARG A 18 -24.22 15.63 8.46
CA ARG A 18 -23.97 14.27 7.93
C ARG A 18 -23.37 14.29 6.52
N ALA A 19 -23.81 15.23 5.69
CA ALA A 19 -23.28 15.39 4.34
C ALA A 19 -21.83 15.90 4.38
N LEU A 20 -21.55 16.87 5.25
CA LEU A 20 -20.21 17.39 5.50
C LEU A 20 -19.26 16.32 6.04
N GLU A 21 -19.71 15.53 7.02
CA GLU A 21 -18.94 14.42 7.59
C GLU A 21 -18.59 13.36 6.54
N SER A 22 -19.58 12.97 5.72
CA SER A 22 -19.37 11.98 4.65
C SER A 22 -18.35 12.47 3.62
N TRP A 23 -18.36 13.77 3.29
CA TRP A 23 -17.37 14.37 2.40
C TRP A 23 -15.96 14.36 3.01
N HIS A 24 -15.80 14.77 4.27
CA HIS A 24 -14.51 14.71 4.96
C HIS A 24 -13.96 13.28 5.06
N GLN A 25 -14.81 12.29 5.36
CA GLN A 25 -14.42 10.88 5.38
C GLN A 25 -14.00 10.39 3.99
N ALA A 26 -14.67 10.83 2.92
CA ALA A 26 -14.29 10.52 1.54
C ALA A 26 -12.94 11.14 1.17
N VAL A 27 -12.71 12.42 1.48
CA VAL A 27 -11.41 13.08 1.30
C VAL A 27 -10.31 12.35 2.07
N GLN A 28 -10.56 12.06 3.35
CA GLN A 28 -9.60 11.35 4.20
C GLN A 28 -9.30 9.95 3.65
N SER A 29 -10.30 9.23 3.14
CA SER A 29 -10.13 7.92 2.52
C SER A 29 -9.30 7.99 1.24
N MET A 30 -9.50 9.02 0.40
CA MET A 30 -8.66 9.25 -0.78
C MET A 30 -7.22 9.61 -0.41
N LEU A 31 -7.02 10.33 0.70
CA LEU A 31 -5.68 10.63 1.23
C LEU A 31 -5.03 9.43 1.93
N LYS A 32 -5.78 8.37 2.23
CA LYS A 32 -5.19 7.09 2.66
C LYS A 32 -4.60 6.42 1.43
N LEU A 33 -3.35 6.76 1.14
CA LEU A 33 -2.53 6.10 0.12
C LEU A 33 -2.19 4.68 0.59
N THR A 34 -3.18 3.80 0.56
CA THR A 34 -3.06 2.41 0.97
C THR A 34 -3.45 1.48 -0.16
N GLY A 35 -2.76 0.35 -0.26
CA GLY A 35 -3.09 -0.72 -1.20
C GLY A 35 -2.80 -2.07 -0.58
N SER A 36 -3.35 -3.12 -1.17
CA SER A 36 -3.04 -4.49 -0.80
C SER A 36 -3.04 -5.40 -2.01
N ARG A 37 -2.28 -6.48 -1.91
CA ARG A 37 -2.26 -7.53 -2.94
C ARG A 37 -2.07 -8.88 -2.27
N THR A 38 -2.91 -9.83 -2.66
CA THR A 38 -2.73 -11.24 -2.30
C THR A 38 -1.96 -11.91 -3.42
N LEU A 39 -0.81 -12.49 -3.10
CA LEU A 39 -0.03 -13.26 -4.06
C LEU A 39 0.84 -14.30 -3.35
N ASP A 40 1.24 -15.30 -4.12
CA ASP A 40 2.40 -16.13 -3.86
C ASP A 40 3.63 -15.49 -4.53
N VAL A 41 4.68 -15.22 -3.74
CA VAL A 41 5.93 -14.62 -4.25
C VAL A 41 6.84 -15.70 -4.85
N GLY A 42 6.59 -16.96 -4.52
CA GLY A 42 7.46 -18.09 -4.82
C GLY A 42 8.75 -18.09 -4.00
N SER A 43 9.56 -19.13 -4.22
CA SER A 43 10.81 -19.32 -3.48
C SER A 43 11.83 -18.22 -3.75
N ILE A 44 12.34 -17.60 -2.68
CA ILE A 44 13.40 -16.59 -2.69
C ILE A 44 14.69 -17.25 -2.18
N ALA A 45 15.69 -17.34 -3.05
CA ALA A 45 16.99 -17.93 -2.71
C ALA A 45 17.71 -17.15 -1.60
N ALA A 46 18.62 -17.82 -0.89
CA ALA A 46 19.42 -17.23 0.17
C ALA A 46 20.21 -16.00 -0.33
N GLY A 47 20.15 -14.89 0.40
CA GLY A 47 20.84 -13.65 0.05
C GLY A 47 20.28 -12.92 -1.18
N THR A 48 19.11 -13.31 -1.69
CA THR A 48 18.48 -12.68 -2.85
C THR A 48 17.19 -11.94 -2.47
N THR A 49 16.65 -11.20 -3.44
CA THR A 49 15.45 -10.38 -3.28
C THR A 49 14.36 -10.82 -4.25
N GLY A 50 13.19 -11.16 -3.70
CA GLY A 50 11.95 -11.26 -4.47
C GLY A 50 11.25 -9.90 -4.54
N SER A 51 10.50 -9.63 -5.60
CA SER A 51 9.77 -8.36 -5.74
C SER A 51 8.42 -8.54 -6.41
N PHE A 52 7.45 -7.71 -6.03
CA PHE A 52 6.14 -7.64 -6.67
C PHE A 52 5.57 -6.22 -6.58
N THR A 53 4.58 -5.92 -7.41
CA THR A 53 3.94 -4.61 -7.46
C THR A 53 2.59 -4.59 -6.74
N VAL A 54 2.25 -3.46 -6.14
CA VAL A 54 0.95 -3.18 -5.51
C VAL A 54 0.45 -1.84 -6.02
N THR A 55 -0.81 -1.79 -6.44
CA THR A 55 -1.44 -0.54 -6.86
C THR A 55 -1.85 0.27 -5.65
N VAL A 56 -1.35 1.51 -5.55
CA VAL A 56 -1.70 2.47 -4.50
C VAL A 56 -2.08 3.77 -5.17
N THR A 57 -3.39 3.98 -5.39
CA THR A 57 -3.90 5.18 -6.06
C THR A 57 -3.52 6.44 -5.28
N GLY A 58 -2.96 7.42 -5.99
CA GLY A 58 -2.45 8.68 -5.44
C GLY A 58 -0.96 8.66 -5.10
N ALA A 59 -0.28 7.50 -5.19
CA ALA A 59 1.18 7.47 -5.12
C ALA A 59 1.75 8.15 -6.37
N ARG A 60 2.84 8.90 -6.21
CA ARG A 60 3.49 9.65 -7.29
C ARG A 60 4.97 9.29 -7.34
N ALA A 61 5.43 8.98 -8.55
CA ALA A 61 6.86 8.86 -8.78
C ALA A 61 7.54 10.20 -8.41
N ASP A 62 8.74 10.12 -7.83
CA ASP A 62 9.58 11.28 -7.49
C ASP A 62 9.03 12.26 -6.44
N ALA A 63 7.92 11.95 -5.78
CA ALA A 63 7.37 12.79 -4.70
C ALA A 63 8.05 12.55 -3.32
N GLY A 64 9.16 11.82 -3.26
CA GLY A 64 9.90 11.55 -2.02
C GLY A 64 9.12 10.72 -0.99
N GLN A 65 8.07 10.02 -1.42
CA GLN A 65 7.13 9.34 -0.53
C GLN A 65 7.79 8.12 0.13
N THR A 66 7.51 7.93 1.42
CA THR A 66 7.97 6.75 2.15
C THR A 66 6.93 5.64 2.08
N VAL A 67 7.39 4.39 2.03
CA VAL A 67 6.51 3.22 1.94
C VAL A 67 6.67 2.36 3.18
N GLN A 68 5.58 2.18 3.90
CA GLN A 68 5.47 1.20 4.97
C GLN A 68 4.82 -0.07 4.42
N VAL A 69 5.51 -1.20 4.59
CA VAL A 69 5.02 -2.52 4.21
C VAL A 69 4.50 -3.23 5.46
N GLY A 70 3.23 -3.63 5.43
CA GLY A 70 2.61 -4.49 6.43
C GLY A 70 2.68 -5.95 5.99
N LEU A 71 3.50 -6.74 6.67
CA LEU A 71 3.57 -8.19 6.49
C LEU A 71 2.48 -8.88 7.32
N PRO A 72 1.78 -9.88 6.77
CA PRO A 72 0.94 -10.76 7.57
C PRO A 72 1.81 -11.64 8.47
N SER A 73 1.27 -12.05 9.63
CA SER A 73 1.99 -12.87 10.62
C SER A 73 2.40 -14.26 10.11
N THR A 74 1.88 -14.68 8.95
CA THR A 74 2.20 -15.94 8.29
C THR A 74 3.49 -15.89 7.48
N VAL A 75 4.05 -14.70 7.21
CA VAL A 75 5.30 -14.55 6.45
C VAL A 75 6.50 -14.82 7.36
N ASP A 76 7.49 -15.54 6.84
CA ASP A 76 8.70 -15.92 7.56
C ASP A 76 9.50 -14.69 8.05
N THR A 77 9.93 -14.73 9.31
CA THR A 77 10.72 -13.66 9.97
C THR A 77 12.13 -13.46 9.41
N GLY A 78 12.59 -14.38 8.54
CA GLY A 78 13.81 -14.27 7.76
C GLY A 78 13.70 -13.31 6.58
N LEU A 79 12.49 -12.85 6.24
CA LEU A 79 12.25 -11.88 5.16
C LEU A 79 12.23 -10.45 5.69
N VAL A 80 13.03 -9.59 5.07
CA VAL A 80 13.09 -8.15 5.37
C VAL A 80 12.35 -7.40 4.25
N PRO A 81 11.20 -6.76 4.54
CA PRO A 81 10.44 -6.04 3.54
C PRO A 81 10.90 -4.58 3.41
N TRP A 82 10.84 -4.04 2.19
CA TRP A 82 10.79 -2.60 1.95
C TRP A 82 9.98 -2.33 0.69
N GLY A 83 9.60 -1.08 0.46
CA GLY A 83 8.89 -0.69 -0.75
C GLY A 83 9.35 0.65 -1.28
N THR A 84 9.13 0.86 -2.58
CA THR A 84 9.42 2.12 -3.27
C THR A 84 8.29 2.41 -4.25
N VAL A 85 7.89 3.68 -4.37
CA VAL A 85 7.01 4.10 -5.46
C VAL A 85 7.83 4.12 -6.75
N THR A 86 7.53 3.21 -7.68
CA THR A 86 8.32 3.05 -8.91
C THR A 86 7.68 3.68 -10.13
N ALA A 87 6.37 3.96 -10.07
CA ALA A 87 5.62 4.71 -11.05
C ALA A 87 4.39 5.32 -10.39
N ASP A 88 3.71 6.21 -11.10
CA ASP A 88 2.43 6.75 -10.63
C ASP A 88 1.44 5.62 -10.32
N ASP A 89 0.83 5.71 -9.15
CA ASP A 89 -0.09 4.73 -8.58
C ASP A 89 0.49 3.31 -8.37
N VAL A 90 1.81 3.13 -8.50
CA VAL A 90 2.49 1.83 -8.42
C VAL A 90 3.60 1.82 -7.39
N VAL A 91 3.46 0.92 -6.41
CA VAL A 91 4.50 0.62 -5.42
C VAL A 91 5.11 -0.74 -5.72
N THR A 92 6.43 -0.81 -5.80
CA THR A 92 7.16 -2.08 -5.81
C THR A 92 7.56 -2.44 -4.38
N VAL A 93 7.16 -3.63 -3.94
CA VAL A 93 7.56 -4.22 -2.67
C VAL A 93 8.66 -5.23 -2.93
N TYR A 94 9.67 -5.21 -2.08
CA TYR A 94 10.81 -6.10 -2.11
C TYR A 94 10.87 -6.91 -0.82
N LEU A 95 11.24 -8.18 -0.94
CA LEU A 95 11.45 -9.10 0.17
C LEU A 95 12.87 -9.67 0.08
N TYR A 96 13.74 -9.26 0.99
CA TYR A 96 15.12 -9.79 1.06
C TYR A 96 15.19 -10.99 2.00
N ASN A 97 15.69 -12.10 1.50
CA ASN A 97 15.98 -13.28 2.30
C ASN A 97 17.37 -13.15 2.93
N ARG A 98 17.40 -12.81 4.22
CA ARG A 98 18.66 -12.64 4.98
C ARG A 98 19.24 -13.95 5.51
N THR A 99 18.60 -15.09 5.23
CA THR A 99 18.99 -16.39 5.78
C THR A 99 19.96 -17.13 4.87
N GLY A 100 20.49 -18.26 5.36
CA GLY A 100 21.39 -19.14 4.60
C GLY A 100 20.70 -20.17 3.70
N SER A 101 19.35 -20.19 3.67
CA SER A 101 18.55 -21.16 2.91
C SER A 101 17.45 -20.45 2.12
N PRO A 102 16.94 -21.05 1.03
CA PRO A 102 15.76 -20.52 0.36
C PRO A 102 14.55 -20.46 1.30
N ILE A 103 13.73 -19.41 1.16
CA ILE A 103 12.46 -19.26 1.85
C ILE A 103 11.36 -19.23 0.79
N ASP A 104 10.33 -20.04 0.97
CA ASP A 104 9.13 -20.03 0.13
C ASP A 104 7.93 -19.53 0.95
N PRO A 105 7.63 -18.22 0.91
CA PRO A 105 6.53 -17.66 1.67
C PRO A 105 5.19 -18.13 1.10
N VAL A 106 4.34 -18.68 1.95
CA VAL A 106 2.97 -19.03 1.58
C VAL A 106 2.23 -17.80 1.01
N SER A 107 1.36 -18.05 0.02
CA SER A 107 0.46 -17.02 -0.51
C SER A 107 -0.23 -16.24 0.61
N ALA A 108 -0.02 -14.93 0.65
CA ALA A 108 -0.51 -14.06 1.72
C ALA A 108 -0.89 -12.68 1.18
N THR A 109 -1.63 -11.92 2.00
CA THR A 109 -2.02 -10.55 1.66
C THR A 109 -1.02 -9.56 2.23
N TYR A 110 -0.32 -8.87 1.33
CA TYR A 110 0.62 -7.81 1.67
C TYR A 110 -0.10 -6.47 1.65
N TYR A 111 0.10 -5.69 2.72
CA TYR A 111 -0.47 -4.35 2.84
C TYR A 111 0.62 -3.31 2.62
N VAL A 112 0.28 -2.24 1.93
CA VAL A 112 1.20 -1.15 1.64
C VAL A 112 0.52 0.14 2.04
N ARG A 113 1.26 0.99 2.77
CA ARG A 113 0.87 2.37 3.06
C ARG A 113 1.97 3.30 2.59
N VAL A 114 1.61 4.23 1.74
CA VAL A 114 2.48 5.32 1.30
C VAL A 114 2.22 6.52 2.19
N MET A 115 3.29 7.17 2.64
CA MET A 115 3.22 8.44 3.37
C MET A 115 3.90 9.50 2.50
N PRO A 116 3.21 10.62 2.22
CA PRO A 116 3.80 11.74 1.49
C PRO A 116 4.93 12.42 2.27
#